data_AF-A0A1V5RU93-F1
#
_entry.id   AF-A0A1V5RU93-F1
#
_cell.length_a   1.000
_cell.length_b   1.000
_cell.length_c   1.000
_cell.angle_alpha   90.00
_cell.angle_beta   90.00
_cell.angle_gamma   90.00
#
_symmetry.space_group_name_H-M   'P 1'
#
loop_
_entity.id
_entity.type
_entity.pdbx_description
1 polymer ?
#
loop_
_entity_poly.entity_id
_entity_poly.type
_entity_poly.pdbx_seq_one_letter_code
_entity_poly.pdbx_strand_id
1 'polypeptide(L)'
;MFVILIDILSVFLLLLFVHIFINMENKMKNIQFNELKDIVSNSKSWKEILQKMGYTMTGYNYKRLKELLDVYNLNFESNKLSCGNHRESIENILTINSTYTNRFRLKIRILNENLLKYECDFCQNTGQWMGKKLPLQLDHINGINNDNRLENLRFLCPNCHIQTDTFGGKKRP
;
A
#
# COMPACT_ATOMS: atom_id res chain seq x y z
N MET A 1 -17.51 -14.92 40.22
CA MET A 1 -17.17 -13.51 40.49
C MET A 1 -16.31 -12.90 39.38
N PHE A 2 -15.24 -13.56 38.92
CA PHE A 2 -14.38 -13.06 37.82
C PHE A 2 -15.10 -12.86 36.47
N VAL A 3 -16.06 -13.72 36.11
CA VAL A 3 -16.82 -13.61 34.84
C VAL A 3 -17.66 -12.33 34.79
N ILE A 4 -18.28 -11.96 35.90
CA ILE A 4 -19.14 -10.77 36.00
C ILE A 4 -18.32 -9.47 35.85
N LEU A 5 -17.08 -9.45 36.34
CA LEU A 5 -16.18 -8.31 36.22
C LEU A 5 -15.71 -8.06 34.77
N ILE A 6 -15.52 -9.13 33.98
CA ILE A 6 -15.14 -9.04 32.56
C ILE A 6 -16.31 -8.48 31.74
N ASP A 7 -17.54 -8.88 32.04
CA ASP A 7 -18.73 -8.39 31.34
C ASP A 7 -19.04 -6.92 31.65
N ILE A 8 -18.81 -6.47 32.89
CA ILE A 8 -18.97 -5.05 33.23
C ILE A 8 -17.90 -4.19 32.54
N LEU A 9 -16.66 -4.66 32.47
CA LEU A 9 -15.57 -3.93 31.83
C LEU A 9 -15.76 -3.86 30.29
N SER A 10 -16.26 -4.92 29.67
CA SER A 10 -16.55 -4.96 28.23
C SER A 10 -17.71 -4.04 27.85
N VAL A 11 -18.78 -4.03 28.65
CA VAL A 11 -19.92 -3.11 28.49
C VAL A 11 -19.47 -1.66 28.72
N PHE A 12 -18.62 -1.41 29.71
CA PHE A 12 -18.07 -0.07 29.96
C PHE A 12 -17.19 0.40 28.80
N LEU A 13 -16.32 -0.46 28.27
CA LEU A 13 -15.51 -0.15 27.07
C LEU A 13 -16.39 0.09 25.84
N LEU A 14 -17.44 -0.69 25.64
CA LEU A 14 -18.42 -0.48 24.56
C LEU A 14 -19.16 0.85 24.71
N LEU A 15 -19.60 1.18 25.92
CA LEU A 15 -20.25 2.46 26.22
C LEU A 15 -19.29 3.64 26.03
N LEU A 16 -18.03 3.49 26.44
CA LEU A 16 -16.99 4.50 26.21
C LEU A 16 -16.74 4.68 24.71
N PHE A 17 -16.66 3.57 23.95
CA PHE A 17 -16.47 3.59 22.51
C PHE A 17 -17.66 4.22 21.78
N VAL A 18 -18.89 3.87 22.16
CA VAL A 18 -20.12 4.48 21.63
C VAL A 18 -20.18 5.97 21.97
N HIS A 19 -19.83 6.36 23.19
CA HIS A 19 -19.81 7.77 23.59
C HIS A 19 -18.76 8.57 22.82
N ILE A 20 -17.54 8.03 22.67
CA ILE A 20 -16.49 8.62 21.83
C ILE A 20 -16.96 8.74 20.38
N PHE A 21 -17.58 7.70 19.82
CA PHE A 21 -18.06 7.67 18.45
C PHE A 21 -19.20 8.69 18.19
N ILE A 22 -20.20 8.75 19.09
CA ILE A 22 -21.28 9.74 19.02
C ILE A 22 -20.73 11.17 19.13
N ASN A 23 -19.78 11.41 20.03
CA ASN A 23 -19.17 12.71 20.23
C ASN A 23 -18.31 13.14 19.00
N MET A 24 -17.68 12.17 18.32
CA MET A 24 -16.96 12.40 17.06
C MET A 24 -17.87 12.82 15.91
N GLU A 25 -19.06 12.24 15.77
CA GLU A 25 -20.04 12.63 14.74
C GLU A 25 -20.65 14.02 15.00
N ASN A 26 -20.83 14.39 16.27
CA ASN A 26 -21.38 15.69 16.66
C ASN A 26 -20.41 16.85 16.40
N LYS A 27 -19.10 16.64 16.57
CA LYS A 27 -18.10 17.72 16.46
C LYS A 27 -17.90 18.23 15.01
N MET A 28 -17.99 17.38 13.98
CA MET A 28 -17.91 17.82 12.58
C MET A 28 -19.18 18.57 12.12
N LYS A 29 -20.35 18.24 12.70
CA LYS A 29 -21.63 18.89 12.42
C LYS A 29 -21.74 20.28 13.07
N ASN A 30 -20.99 20.53 14.14
CA ASN A 30 -21.13 21.74 14.97
C ASN A 30 -20.00 22.76 14.80
N ILE A 31 -19.10 22.59 13.82
CA ILE A 31 -18.03 23.57 13.59
C ILE A 31 -18.61 24.88 13.02
N GLN A 32 -18.14 26.01 13.54
CA GLN A 32 -18.58 27.31 13.04
C GLN A 32 -17.92 27.62 11.68
N PHE A 33 -18.67 28.26 10.78
CA PHE A 33 -18.18 28.60 9.43
C PHE A 33 -16.84 29.37 9.44
N ASN A 34 -16.71 30.35 10.35
CA ASN A 34 -15.49 31.18 10.44
C ASN A 34 -14.27 30.35 10.87
N GLU A 35 -14.47 29.42 11.81
CA GLU A 35 -13.42 28.50 12.27
C GLU A 35 -12.99 27.55 11.15
N LEU A 36 -13.95 26.97 10.43
CA LEU A 36 -13.67 26.10 9.30
C LEU A 36 -12.94 26.84 8.18
N LYS A 37 -13.37 28.07 7.85
CA LYS A 37 -12.73 28.90 6.82
C LYS A 37 -11.27 29.20 7.15
N ASP A 38 -10.97 29.54 8.41
CA ASP A 38 -9.60 29.81 8.87
C ASP A 38 -8.71 28.55 8.83
N ILE A 39 -9.24 27.39 9.24
CA ILE A 39 -8.51 26.13 9.17
C ILE A 39 -8.16 25.78 7.72
N VAL A 40 -9.11 25.97 6.80
CA VAL A 40 -8.94 25.66 5.37
C VAL A 40 -7.90 26.58 4.72
N SER A 41 -7.96 27.89 4.98
CA SER A 41 -7.00 28.85 4.40
C SER A 41 -5.56 28.63 4.90
N ASN A 42 -5.40 28.19 6.15
CA ASN A 42 -4.10 27.97 6.77
C ASN A 42 -3.53 26.56 6.56
N SER A 43 -4.19 25.70 5.78
CA SER A 43 -3.77 24.31 5.60
C SER A 43 -3.22 24.04 4.20
N LYS A 44 -2.25 23.14 4.08
CA LYS A 44 -1.61 22.75 2.81
C LYS A 44 -2.10 21.40 2.30
N SER A 45 -2.76 20.61 3.14
CA SER A 45 -3.30 19.29 2.78
C SER A 45 -4.60 18.95 3.52
N TRP A 46 -5.40 18.06 2.91
CA TRP A 46 -6.60 17.50 3.54
C TRP A 46 -6.33 16.85 4.91
N LYS A 47 -5.15 16.24 5.06
CA LYS A 47 -4.69 15.64 6.32
C LYS A 47 -4.49 16.70 7.39
N GLU A 48 -3.91 17.83 7.03
CA GLU A 48 -3.67 18.93 7.96
C GLU A 48 -4.98 19.56 8.44
N ILE A 49 -5.97 19.73 7.56
CA ILE A 49 -7.31 20.21 7.92
C ILE A 49 -7.95 19.28 8.97
N LEU A 50 -7.99 17.97 8.67
CA LEU A 50 -8.54 16.98 9.59
C LEU A 50 -7.77 16.95 10.93
N GLN A 51 -6.44 17.02 10.91
CA GLN A 51 -5.63 17.03 12.12
C GLN A 51 -5.87 18.27 12.98
N LYS A 52 -6.01 19.47 12.39
CA LYS A 52 -6.37 20.70 13.11
C LYS A 52 -7.76 20.61 13.74
N MET A 53 -8.69 19.93 13.09
CA MET A 53 -10.02 19.63 13.63
C MET A 53 -10.00 18.52 14.71
N GLY A 54 -8.88 17.81 14.88
CA GLY A 54 -8.70 16.72 15.83
C GLY A 54 -9.10 15.33 15.32
N TYR A 55 -9.12 15.15 13.99
CA TYR A 55 -9.50 13.90 13.33
C TYR A 55 -8.30 13.23 12.65
N THR A 56 -8.37 11.90 12.57
CA THR A 56 -7.45 11.09 11.75
C THR A 56 -7.89 11.07 10.29
N MET A 57 -6.93 10.96 9.37
CA MET A 57 -7.23 10.75 7.94
C MET A 57 -7.76 9.34 7.72
N THR A 58 -9.08 9.21 7.64
CA THR A 58 -9.78 8.00 7.22
C THR A 58 -10.62 8.32 5.99
N GLY A 59 -10.97 7.31 5.19
CA GLY A 59 -11.85 7.52 4.03
C GLY A 59 -13.19 8.15 4.40
N TYR A 60 -13.74 7.80 5.57
CA TYR A 60 -14.95 8.39 6.12
C TYR A 60 -14.78 9.88 6.44
N ASN A 61 -13.77 10.24 7.23
CA ASN A 61 -13.53 11.62 7.64
C ASN A 61 -13.19 12.53 6.45
N TYR A 62 -12.44 12.02 5.47
CA TYR A 62 -12.20 12.73 4.21
C TYR A 62 -13.50 13.03 3.46
N LYS A 63 -14.36 12.02 3.29
CA LYS A 63 -15.65 12.18 2.61
C LYS A 63 -16.52 13.22 3.32
N ARG A 64 -16.61 13.13 4.66
CA ARG A 64 -17.40 14.06 5.49
C ARG A 64 -16.88 15.49 5.42
N LEU A 65 -15.57 15.70 5.52
CA LEU A 65 -14.96 17.01 5.38
C LEU A 65 -15.25 17.61 4.00
N LYS A 66 -15.18 16.79 2.94
CA LYS A 66 -15.51 17.23 1.59
C LYS A 66 -16.97 17.69 1.48
N GLU A 67 -17.92 16.87 1.93
CA GLU A 67 -19.35 17.23 1.99
C GLU A 67 -19.58 18.52 2.78
N LEU A 68 -18.86 18.70 3.89
CA LEU A 68 -18.96 19.89 4.74
C LEU A 68 -18.47 21.16 4.02
N LEU A 69 -17.34 21.07 3.31
CA LEU A 69 -16.82 22.20 2.52
C LEU A 69 -17.77 22.55 1.37
N ASP A 70 -18.37 21.55 0.72
CA ASP A 70 -19.37 21.75 -0.34
C ASP A 70 -20.60 22.50 0.21
N VAL A 71 -21.11 22.13 1.39
CA VAL A 71 -22.24 22.83 2.05
C VAL A 71 -21.93 24.30 2.31
N TYR A 72 -20.70 24.61 2.70
CA TYR A 72 -20.26 25.97 3.00
C TYR A 72 -19.70 26.72 1.77
N ASN A 73 -19.73 26.12 0.57
CA ASN A 73 -19.14 26.64 -0.66
C ASN A 73 -17.66 27.06 -0.50
N LEU A 74 -16.90 26.31 0.28
CA LEU A 74 -15.47 26.52 0.50
C LEU A 74 -14.67 25.60 -0.42
N ASN A 75 -13.89 26.19 -1.33
CA ASN A 75 -12.99 25.41 -2.18
C ASN A 75 -11.64 25.21 -1.48
N PHE A 76 -11.23 23.95 -1.33
CA PHE A 76 -9.87 23.60 -0.90
C PHE A 76 -9.12 22.91 -2.03
N GLU A 77 -8.22 23.65 -2.66
CA GLU A 77 -7.25 23.07 -3.59
C GLU A 77 -6.02 22.62 -2.80
N SER A 78 -5.92 21.31 -2.58
CA SER A 78 -4.66 20.76 -2.07
C SER A 78 -3.56 21.05 -3.06
N ASN A 79 -2.44 21.62 -2.59
CA ASN A 79 -1.21 21.64 -3.36
C ASN A 79 -0.85 20.19 -3.67
N LYS A 80 -1.13 19.76 -4.92
CA LYS A 80 -0.63 18.49 -5.43
C LYS A 80 0.87 18.68 -5.51
N LEU A 81 1.60 18.28 -4.46
CA LEU A 81 3.00 17.96 -4.63
C LEU A 81 3.03 16.94 -5.76
N SER A 82 3.67 17.31 -6.88
CA SER A 82 4.01 16.30 -7.86
C SER A 82 4.88 15.30 -7.10
N CYS A 83 4.32 14.13 -6.82
CA CYS A 83 5.18 12.99 -6.57
C CYS A 83 5.96 12.85 -7.87
N GLY A 84 7.18 13.40 -7.90
CA GLY A 84 8.05 13.25 -9.05
C GLY A 84 8.07 11.77 -9.38
N ASN A 85 7.66 11.42 -10.59
CA ASN A 85 7.82 10.06 -11.09
C ASN A 85 9.32 9.86 -11.36
N HIS A 86 10.13 9.84 -10.30
CA HIS A 86 11.53 9.50 -10.39
C HIS A 86 11.60 8.02 -10.71
N ARG A 87 11.62 7.71 -12.00
CA ARG A 87 11.80 6.36 -12.50
C ARG A 87 13.27 6.03 -12.32
N GLU A 88 13.56 5.21 -11.32
CA GLU A 88 14.91 4.72 -11.08
C GLU A 88 15.47 4.03 -12.35
N SER A 89 16.75 4.29 -12.62
CA SER A 89 17.45 3.71 -13.76
C SER A 89 17.59 2.20 -13.58
N ILE A 90 17.65 1.46 -14.68
CA ILE A 90 17.72 0.01 -14.60
C ILE A 90 19.04 -0.46 -13.98
N GLU A 91 20.10 0.29 -14.23
CA GLU A 91 21.44 0.04 -13.73
C GLU A 91 21.49 0.12 -12.20
N ASN A 92 20.73 1.03 -11.59
CA ASN A 92 20.63 1.13 -10.14
C ASN A 92 19.76 0.00 -9.55
N ILE A 93 18.74 -0.45 -10.30
CA ILE A 93 17.85 -1.53 -9.88
C ILE A 93 18.59 -2.87 -9.88
N LEU A 94 19.36 -3.20 -10.93
CA LEU A 94 19.98 -4.51 -11.14
C LEU A 94 21.32 -4.67 -10.39
N THR A 95 21.30 -4.41 -9.09
CA THR A 95 22.48 -4.42 -8.21
C THR A 95 22.26 -5.34 -7.00
N ILE A 96 23.36 -5.65 -6.31
CA ILE A 96 23.32 -6.26 -4.97
C ILE A 96 22.81 -5.21 -3.98
N ASN A 97 21.99 -5.63 -3.00
CA ASN A 97 21.38 -4.74 -2.01
C ASN A 97 20.50 -3.64 -2.59
N SER A 98 19.82 -3.95 -3.70
CA SER A 98 18.89 -3.03 -4.34
C SER A 98 17.76 -2.64 -3.38
N THR A 99 17.45 -1.35 -3.33
CA THR A 99 16.27 -0.82 -2.61
C THR A 99 14.97 -1.16 -3.35
N TYR A 100 15.06 -1.64 -4.60
CA TYR A 100 13.96 -2.03 -5.45
C TYR A 100 13.44 -3.44 -5.09
N THR A 101 12.79 -3.54 -3.94
CA THR A 101 12.38 -4.82 -3.33
C THR A 101 11.06 -5.38 -3.85
N ASN A 102 10.25 -4.59 -4.56
CA ASN A 102 8.96 -5.04 -5.06
C ASN A 102 9.13 -5.95 -6.29
N ARG A 103 9.10 -7.27 -6.06
CA ARG A 103 9.26 -8.30 -7.10
C ARG A 103 8.30 -8.16 -8.30
N PHE A 104 7.05 -7.74 -8.06
CA PHE A 104 6.09 -7.55 -9.14
C PHE A 104 6.50 -6.38 -10.05
N ARG A 105 6.90 -5.26 -9.45
CA ARG A 105 7.43 -4.11 -10.22
C ARG A 105 8.73 -4.47 -10.93
N LEU A 106 9.61 -5.26 -10.31
CA LEU A 106 10.88 -5.70 -10.90
C LEU A 106 10.63 -6.57 -12.13
N LYS A 107 9.72 -7.54 -12.01
CA LYS A 107 9.27 -8.36 -13.14
C LYS A 107 8.75 -7.51 -14.29
N ILE A 108 7.89 -6.53 -14.03
CA ILE A 108 7.39 -5.62 -15.07
C ILE A 108 8.54 -4.88 -15.73
N ARG A 109 9.50 -4.39 -14.94
CA ARG A 109 10.65 -3.64 -15.45
C ARG A 109 11.50 -4.48 -16.39
N ILE A 110 11.84 -5.70 -15.98
CA ILE A 110 12.60 -6.68 -16.77
C ILE A 110 11.90 -6.97 -18.10
N LEU A 111 10.58 -7.16 -18.09
CA LEU A 111 9.81 -7.45 -19.30
C LEU A 111 9.73 -6.24 -20.24
N ASN A 112 9.45 -5.06 -19.71
CA ASN A 112 9.34 -3.84 -20.52
C ASN A 112 10.66 -3.46 -21.19
N GLU A 113 11.78 -3.87 -20.60
CA GLU A 113 13.13 -3.66 -21.14
C GLU A 113 13.70 -4.87 -21.88
N ASN A 114 12.94 -5.96 -22.01
CA ASN A 114 13.35 -7.19 -22.69
C ASN A 114 14.69 -7.77 -22.17
N LEU A 115 14.96 -7.66 -20.87
CA LEU A 115 16.25 -8.06 -20.27
C LEU A 115 16.36 -9.57 -20.06
N LEU A 116 15.22 -10.25 -19.89
CA LEU A 116 15.14 -11.70 -19.80
C LEU A 116 14.01 -12.20 -20.70
N LYS A 117 14.25 -13.33 -21.36
CA LYS A 117 13.22 -14.01 -22.14
C LYS A 117 12.14 -14.54 -21.22
N TYR A 118 10.87 -14.33 -21.58
CA TYR A 118 9.73 -14.78 -20.78
C TYR A 118 9.45 -16.28 -21.01
N GLU A 119 10.34 -17.13 -20.54
CA GLU A 119 10.21 -18.58 -20.54
C GLU A 119 10.72 -19.18 -19.24
N CYS A 120 10.19 -20.36 -18.89
CA CYS A 120 10.68 -21.08 -17.73
C CYS A 120 12.13 -21.55 -17.98
N ASP A 121 13.05 -21.19 -17.11
CA ASP A 121 14.46 -21.58 -17.18
C ASP A 121 14.63 -23.12 -17.17
N PHE A 122 13.74 -23.85 -16.51
CA PHE A 122 13.84 -25.31 -16.37
C PHE A 122 13.15 -26.10 -17.47
N CYS A 123 11.92 -25.73 -17.83
CA CYS A 123 11.09 -26.50 -18.76
C CYS A 123 10.72 -25.75 -20.04
N GLN A 124 11.28 -24.56 -20.25
CA GLN A 124 11.13 -23.73 -21.45
C GLN A 124 9.67 -23.35 -21.78
N ASN A 125 8.75 -23.53 -20.83
CA ASN A 125 7.35 -23.11 -20.98
C ASN A 125 7.28 -21.58 -21.12
N THR A 126 6.63 -21.09 -22.18
CA THR A 126 6.53 -19.67 -22.55
C THR A 126 5.36 -18.93 -21.88
N GLY A 127 4.77 -19.52 -20.83
CA GLY A 127 3.66 -18.96 -20.09
C GLY A 127 2.28 -19.41 -20.55
N GLN A 128 2.18 -20.65 -21.06
CA GLN A 128 0.92 -21.28 -21.44
C GLN A 128 0.82 -22.72 -20.92
N TRP A 129 -0.36 -23.11 -20.46
CA TRP A 129 -0.67 -24.47 -20.04
C TRP A 129 -2.11 -24.82 -20.43
N MET A 130 -2.28 -25.91 -21.18
CA MET A 130 -3.61 -26.35 -21.68
C MET A 130 -4.40 -25.22 -22.35
N GLY A 131 -3.73 -24.42 -23.20
CA GLY A 131 -4.33 -23.28 -23.90
C GLY A 131 -4.69 -22.07 -23.03
N LYS A 132 -4.36 -22.10 -21.73
CA LYS A 132 -4.59 -21.01 -20.79
C LYS A 132 -3.28 -20.34 -20.39
N LYS A 133 -3.37 -19.05 -20.01
CA LYS A 133 -2.21 -18.29 -19.53
C LYS A 133 -1.68 -18.89 -18.23
N LEU A 134 -0.38 -19.20 -18.20
CA LEU A 134 0.36 -19.60 -17.02
C LEU A 134 1.37 -18.49 -16.68
N PRO A 135 1.14 -17.63 -15.68
CA PRO A 135 2.09 -16.58 -15.36
C PRO A 135 3.38 -17.18 -14.79
N LEU A 136 4.52 -16.88 -15.43
CA LEU A 136 5.84 -17.21 -14.90
C LEU A 136 6.17 -16.29 -13.72
N GLN A 137 6.87 -16.81 -12.74
CA GLN A 137 7.30 -16.12 -11.54
C GLN A 137 8.76 -15.71 -11.70
N LEU A 138 9.11 -14.50 -11.25
CA LEU A 138 10.50 -14.08 -11.17
C LEU A 138 11.12 -14.70 -9.91
N ASP A 139 12.18 -15.47 -10.12
CA ASP A 139 12.92 -16.19 -9.09
C ASP A 139 14.34 -15.60 -8.97
N HIS A 140 14.84 -15.57 -7.74
CA HIS A 140 16.22 -15.23 -7.40
C HIS A 140 16.96 -16.54 -7.15
N ILE A 141 17.96 -16.86 -7.98
CA ILE A 141 18.65 -18.16 -7.96
C ILE A 141 19.26 -18.44 -6.58
N ASN A 142 19.86 -17.43 -5.96
CA ASN A 142 20.44 -17.54 -4.61
C ASN A 142 19.41 -17.38 -3.46
N GLY A 143 18.15 -17.07 -3.75
CA GLY A 143 17.10 -16.83 -2.74
C GLY A 143 17.19 -15.48 -2.01
N ILE A 144 18.16 -14.62 -2.35
CA ILE A 144 18.35 -13.31 -1.73
C ILE A 144 17.48 -12.28 -2.47
N ASN A 145 16.47 -11.74 -1.78
CA ASN A 145 15.42 -10.93 -2.39
C ASN A 145 15.85 -9.54 -2.88
N ASN A 146 17.03 -9.05 -2.48
CA ASN A 146 17.59 -7.75 -2.86
C ASN A 146 18.85 -7.86 -3.73
N ASP A 147 19.23 -9.08 -4.16
CA ASP A 147 20.27 -9.28 -5.16
C ASP A 147 19.63 -9.32 -6.56
N ASN A 148 19.37 -8.15 -7.12
CA ASN A 148 18.63 -7.98 -8.36
C ASN A 148 19.52 -8.03 -9.61
N ARG A 149 20.78 -8.47 -9.49
CA ARG A 149 21.67 -8.63 -10.64
C ARG A 149 21.05 -9.58 -11.66
N LEU A 150 21.18 -9.24 -12.95
CA LEU A 150 20.49 -9.95 -14.01
C LEU A 150 20.84 -11.45 -14.05
N GLU A 151 22.10 -11.79 -13.79
CA GLU A 151 22.59 -13.17 -13.73
C GLU A 151 22.02 -13.99 -12.56
N ASN A 152 21.46 -13.34 -11.54
CA ASN A 152 20.81 -13.98 -10.40
C ASN A 152 19.30 -14.13 -10.59
N LEU A 153 18.74 -13.59 -11.68
CA LEU A 153 17.31 -13.58 -11.94
C LEU A 153 16.94 -14.57 -13.04
N ARG A 154 15.81 -15.25 -12.87
CA ARG A 154 15.23 -16.11 -13.90
C ARG A 154 13.72 -16.16 -13.82
N PHE A 155 13.07 -16.57 -14.90
CA PHE A 155 11.64 -16.88 -14.88
C PHE A 155 11.43 -18.38 -14.66
N LEU A 156 10.49 -18.73 -13.80
CA LEU A 156 10.07 -20.12 -13.57
C LEU A 156 8.56 -20.23 -13.64
N CYS A 157 8.05 -21.32 -14.21
CA CYS A 157 6.63 -21.63 -14.09
C CYS A 157 6.31 -22.07 -12.64
N PRO A 158 5.05 -21.94 -12.18
CA PRO A 158 4.70 -22.31 -10.80
C PRO A 158 5.08 -23.75 -10.42
N ASN A 159 4.99 -24.69 -11.36
CA ASN A 159 5.31 -26.10 -11.14
C ASN A 159 6.82 -26.34 -10.97
N CYS A 160 7.67 -25.60 -11.69
CA CYS A 160 9.12 -25.70 -11.55
C CYS A 160 9.59 -24.90 -10.32
N HIS A 161 9.01 -23.73 -10.07
CA HIS A 161 9.41 -22.89 -8.96
C HIS A 161 9.19 -23.54 -7.60
N ILE A 162 8.10 -24.31 -7.41
CA ILE A 162 7.87 -25.03 -6.13
C ILE A 162 8.95 -26.07 -5.80
N GLN A 163 9.71 -26.52 -6.81
CA GLN A 163 10.78 -27.51 -6.67
C GLN A 163 12.13 -26.87 -6.32
N THR A 164 12.25 -25.54 -6.29
CA THR A 164 13.52 -24.91 -5.90
C THR A 164 13.75 -24.99 -4.39
N ASP A 165 15.02 -25.05 -4.01
CA ASP A 165 15.44 -25.02 -2.59
C ASP A 165 15.11 -23.70 -1.90
N THR A 166 14.91 -22.63 -2.67
CA THR A 166 14.62 -21.27 -2.20
C THR A 166 13.11 -20.99 -2.10
N PHE A 167 12.26 -21.88 -2.63
CA PHE A 167 10.81 -21.67 -2.67
C PHE A 167 10.22 -21.47 -1.28
N GLY A 168 9.30 -20.50 -1.16
CA GLY A 168 8.57 -20.26 0.09
C GLY A 168 9.44 -19.87 1.28
N GLY A 169 10.70 -19.49 1.06
CA GLY A 169 11.65 -19.21 2.14
C GLY A 169 12.23 -20.45 2.81
N LYS A 170 12.25 -21.60 2.13
CA LYS A 170 12.94 -22.83 2.60
C LYS A 170 14.43 -22.59 2.87
N LYS A 171 15.09 -21.79 2.03
CA LYS A 171 16.43 -21.23 2.27
C LYS A 171 16.27 -19.76 2.65
N ARG A 172 16.31 -19.46 3.95
CA ARG A 172 16.61 -18.11 4.42
C ARG A 172 18.10 -18.08 4.78
N PRO A 173 18.87 -17.08 4.33
CA PRO A 173 20.17 -16.81 4.93
C PRO A 173 20.03 -16.50 6.43
#